data_AF-A0A9P1MKS0-F1
#
_entry.id   AF-A0A9P1MKS0-F1
#
_cell.length_a   1.000
_cell.length_b   1.000
_cell.length_c   1.000
_cell.angle_alpha   90.00
_cell.angle_beta   90.00
_cell.angle_gamma   90.00
#
_symmetry.space_group_name_H-M   'P 1'
#
loop_
_entity.id
_entity.type
_entity.pdbx_description
1 polymer ?
#
loop_
_entity_poly.entity_id
_entity_poly.type
_entity_poly.pdbx_seq_one_letter_code
_entity_poly.pdbx_strand_id
1 'polypeptide(L)'
;MADRLTQLQDIINDLALFMTNAVGVLQATAPPCDFNSCSKELEEEPHCEHFAMHVAQTCKDIDIIIDSFTTEEMTADETREELMATDSKRSIAARELEAAVTEGDELIQRIQKRLKDVADVQIESRPHS
;
A
#
# COMPACT_ATOMS: atom_id res chain seq x y z
N MET A 1 5.48 2.15 6.03
CA MET A 1 6.80 2.22 5.36
C MET A 1 7.49 0.86 5.17
N ALA A 2 7.03 -0.24 5.76
CA ALA A 2 7.63 -1.57 5.50
C ALA A 2 7.32 -2.11 4.10
N ASP A 3 6.14 -1.82 3.55
CA ASP A 3 5.63 -2.42 2.31
C ASP A 3 6.48 -2.11 1.07
N ARG A 4 6.93 -0.86 0.90
CA ARG A 4 7.78 -0.45 -0.23
C ARG A 4 9.20 -1.01 -0.15
N LEU A 5 9.74 -1.13 1.07
CA LEU A 5 11.06 -1.74 1.27
C LEU A 5 11.02 -3.25 1.01
N THR A 6 9.97 -3.93 1.45
CA THR A 6 9.74 -5.34 1.12
C THR A 6 9.54 -5.51 -0.39
N GLN A 7 8.72 -4.68 -1.03
CA GLN A 7 8.53 -4.69 -2.48
C GLN A 7 9.85 -4.50 -3.25
N LEU A 8 10.71 -3.58 -2.80
CA LEU A 8 12.03 -3.37 -3.40
C LEU A 8 12.93 -4.61 -3.27
N GLN A 9 12.89 -5.28 -2.12
CA GLN A 9 13.63 -6.52 -1.91
C GLN A 9 13.15 -7.63 -2.84
N ASP A 10 11.83 -7.79 -2.97
CA ASP A 10 11.23 -8.82 -3.81
C ASP A 10 11.59 -8.63 -5.29
N ILE A 11 11.45 -7.41 -5.82
CA ILE A 11 11.74 -7.14 -7.24
C ILE A 11 13.23 -7.27 -7.58
N ILE A 12 14.13 -6.94 -6.64
CA ILE A 12 15.58 -7.15 -6.82
C ILE A 12 15.90 -8.64 -6.83
N ASN A 13 15.28 -9.41 -5.95
CA ASN A 13 15.47 -10.86 -5.91
C ASN A 13 14.95 -11.52 -7.20
N ASP A 14 13.78 -11.10 -7.68
CA ASP A 14 13.20 -11.57 -8.94
C ASP A 14 14.07 -11.21 -10.14
N LEU A 15 14.65 -10.00 -10.18
CA LEU A 15 15.60 -9.60 -11.22
C LEU A 15 16.84 -10.49 -11.23
N ALA A 16 17.41 -10.80 -10.07
CA ALA A 16 18.59 -11.66 -9.97
C ALA A 16 18.30 -13.10 -10.45
N LEU A 17 17.12 -13.64 -10.08
CA LEU A 17 16.65 -14.94 -10.55
C LEU A 17 16.44 -14.93 -12.06
N PHE A 18 15.81 -13.89 -12.59
CA PHE A 18 15.57 -13.73 -14.02
C PHE A 18 16.87 -13.67 -14.81
N MET A 19 17.86 -12.87 -14.39
CA MET A 19 19.17 -12.80 -15.04
C MET A 19 19.88 -14.15 -15.07
N THR A 20 19.85 -14.89 -13.96
CA THR A 20 20.46 -16.22 -13.87
C THR A 20 19.79 -17.21 -14.82
N ASN A 21 18.45 -17.20 -14.86
CA ASN A 21 17.68 -18.04 -15.77
C ASN A 21 17.91 -17.66 -17.23
N ALA A 22 17.96 -16.37 -17.54
CA ALA A 22 18.23 -15.86 -18.89
C ALA A 22 19.60 -16.34 -19.40
N VAL A 23 20.65 -16.25 -18.58
CA VAL A 23 21.98 -16.79 -18.93
C VAL A 23 21.91 -18.29 -19.18
N GLY A 24 21.21 -19.04 -18.34
CA GLY A 24 21.04 -20.48 -18.52
C GLY A 24 20.34 -20.85 -19.83
N VAL A 25 19.26 -20.14 -20.17
CA VAL A 25 18.54 -20.34 -21.44
C VAL A 25 19.43 -19.98 -22.63
N LEU A 26 20.06 -18.80 -22.61
CA LEU A 26 20.93 -18.35 -23.71
C LEU A 26 22.09 -19.32 -23.97
N GLN A 27 22.69 -19.89 -22.91
CA GLN A 27 23.74 -20.90 -23.06
C GLN A 27 23.20 -22.22 -23.63
N ALA A 28 21.99 -22.62 -23.25
CA ALA A 28 21.37 -23.87 -23.70
C ALA A 28 20.87 -23.79 -25.15
N THR A 29 20.45 -22.62 -25.60
CA THR A 29 19.90 -22.39 -26.94
C THR A 29 20.93 -21.83 -27.93
N ALA A 30 22.14 -21.51 -27.48
CA ALA A 30 23.19 -20.97 -28.33
C ALA A 30 23.55 -21.95 -29.47
N PRO A 31 23.40 -21.56 -30.75
CA PRO A 31 23.89 -22.35 -31.86
C PRO A 31 25.42 -22.39 -31.87
N PRO A 32 26.04 -23.45 -32.42
CA PRO A 32 27.48 -23.46 -32.69
C PRO A 32 27.85 -22.29 -33.60
N CYS A 33 28.89 -21.55 -33.25
CA CYS A 33 29.35 -20.38 -33.99
C CYS A 33 30.84 -20.52 -34.29
N ASP A 34 31.26 -20.15 -35.50
CA ASP A 34 32.67 -20.14 -35.88
C ASP A 34 33.43 -18.99 -35.21
N PHE A 35 34.71 -19.19 -34.90
CA PHE A 35 35.54 -18.20 -34.20
C PHE A 35 35.64 -16.82 -34.89
N ASN A 36 35.42 -16.76 -36.21
CA ASN A 36 35.58 -15.53 -37.01
C ASN A 36 34.27 -15.02 -37.65
N SER A 37 33.13 -15.65 -37.37
CA SER A 37 31.86 -15.28 -38.01
C SER A 37 30.67 -15.55 -37.11
N CYS A 38 29.79 -14.56 -36.97
CA CYS A 38 28.48 -14.69 -36.34
C CYS A 38 27.59 -15.58 -37.22
N SER A 39 27.00 -16.64 -36.67
CA SER A 39 26.04 -17.46 -37.41
C SER A 39 24.73 -16.70 -37.57
N LYS A 40 24.08 -16.83 -38.73
CA LYS A 40 22.76 -16.22 -38.96
C LYS A 40 21.71 -16.72 -37.97
N GLU A 41 21.85 -17.96 -37.48
CA GLU A 41 20.99 -18.51 -36.43
C GLU A 41 21.14 -17.78 -35.09
N LEU A 42 22.31 -17.19 -34.81
CA LEU A 42 22.52 -16.38 -33.60
C LEU A 42 21.94 -14.95 -33.75
N GLU A 43 21.96 -14.40 -34.96
CA GLU A 43 21.35 -13.08 -35.25
C GLU A 43 19.81 -13.13 -35.26
N GLU A 44 19.24 -14.27 -35.61
CA GLU A 44 17.79 -14.51 -35.61
C GLU A 44 17.25 -14.96 -34.24
N GLU A 45 18.11 -15.09 -33.23
CA GLU A 45 17.78 -15.55 -31.88
C GLU A 45 17.05 -14.44 -31.08
N PRO A 46 15.73 -14.58 -30.79
CA PRO A 46 14.94 -13.50 -30.20
C PRO A 46 15.08 -13.42 -28.67
N HIS A 47 15.57 -14.47 -28.00
CA HIS A 47 15.61 -14.50 -26.54
C HIS A 47 16.55 -13.44 -25.97
N CYS A 48 17.67 -13.15 -26.62
CA CYS A 48 18.59 -12.09 -26.20
C CYS A 48 17.89 -10.72 -26.08
N GLU A 49 17.14 -10.31 -27.11
CA GLU A 49 16.41 -9.04 -27.10
C GLU A 49 15.30 -9.04 -26.04
N HIS A 50 14.53 -10.13 -25.92
CA HIS A 50 13.47 -10.26 -24.93
C HIS A 50 14.00 -10.19 -23.49
N PHE A 51 15.10 -10.89 -23.18
CA PHE A 51 15.72 -10.83 -21.87
C PHE A 51 16.26 -9.44 -21.56
N ALA A 52 16.94 -8.79 -22.51
CA ALA A 52 17.44 -7.44 -22.34
C ALA A 52 16.30 -6.43 -22.07
N MET A 53 15.21 -6.53 -22.83
CA MET A 53 14.02 -5.68 -22.64
C MET A 53 13.41 -5.87 -21.26
N HIS A 54 13.25 -7.11 -20.80
CA HIS A 54 12.64 -7.40 -19.51
C HIS A 54 13.53 -6.94 -18.34
N VAL A 55 14.85 -7.13 -18.43
CA VAL A 55 15.82 -6.60 -17.47
C VAL A 55 15.73 -5.06 -17.41
N ALA A 56 15.74 -4.39 -18.57
CA ALA A 56 15.67 -2.94 -18.62
C ALA A 56 14.37 -2.39 -18.02
N GLN A 57 13.23 -3.05 -18.29
CA GLN A 57 11.95 -2.69 -17.71
C GLN A 57 11.96 -2.87 -16.18
N THR A 58 12.46 -4.00 -15.68
CA THR A 58 12.52 -4.30 -14.25
C THR A 58 13.42 -3.31 -13.51
N CYS A 59 14.56 -2.94 -14.09
CA CYS A 59 15.42 -1.88 -13.54
C CYS A 59 14.71 -0.54 -13.45
N LYS A 60 13.92 -0.18 -14.48
CA LYS A 60 13.12 1.05 -14.46
C LYS A 60 12.03 1.02 -13.39
N ASP A 61 11.41 -0.14 -13.16
CA ASP A 61 10.41 -0.31 -12.11
C ASP A 61 11.05 -0.19 -10.71
N ILE A 62 12.28 -0.69 -10.54
CA ILE A 62 13.11 -0.46 -9.34
C ILE A 62 13.35 1.04 -9.10
N ASP A 63 13.77 1.78 -10.14
CA ASP A 63 14.01 3.23 -10.03
C ASP A 63 12.74 3.97 -9.59
N ILE A 64 11.57 3.63 -10.14
CA ILE A 64 10.29 4.23 -9.75
C ILE A 64 9.96 3.93 -8.28
N ILE A 65 10.23 2.71 -7.81
CA ILE A 65 10.03 2.34 -6.41
C ILE A 65 10.97 3.15 -5.52
N ILE A 66 12.24 3.31 -5.91
CA ILE A 66 13.23 4.13 -5.19
C ILE A 66 12.76 5.58 -5.09
N ASP A 67 12.31 6.18 -6.18
CA ASP A 67 11.80 7.55 -6.20
C ASP A 67 10.54 7.73 -5.36
N SER A 68 9.77 6.65 -5.16
CA SER A 68 8.58 6.66 -4.30
C SER A 68 8.90 6.66 -2.80
N PHE A 69 10.16 6.41 -2.39
CA PHE A 69 10.59 6.63 -1.02
C PHE A 69 10.68 8.15 -0.78
N THR A 70 9.53 8.76 -0.48
CA THR A 70 9.50 10.10 0.09
C THR A 70 10.08 10.04 1.50
N THR A 71 11.38 10.17 1.59
CA THR A 71 12.02 10.56 2.85
C THR A 71 12.43 12.01 2.63
N GLU A 72 11.61 12.94 3.11
CA GLU A 72 12.23 14.11 3.74
C GLU A 72 13.25 13.52 4.71
N GLU A 73 14.52 13.93 4.64
CA GLU A 73 15.57 13.45 5.54
C GLU A 73 15.28 13.97 6.96
N MET A 74 14.21 13.45 7.56
CA MET A 74 13.87 13.67 8.94
C MET A 74 14.86 12.86 9.76
N THR A 75 15.57 13.56 10.62
CA THR A 75 16.37 12.91 11.64
C THR A 75 15.45 12.06 12.53
N ALA A 76 16.01 11.01 13.14
CA ALA A 76 15.25 10.12 14.02
C ALA A 76 14.56 10.89 15.17
N ASP A 77 15.15 12.01 15.61
CA ASP A 77 14.57 12.89 16.62
C ASP A 77 13.37 13.70 16.09
N GLU A 78 13.44 14.24 14.88
CA GLU A 78 12.30 14.95 14.26
C GLU A 78 11.11 14.00 14.05
N THR A 79 11.36 12.77 13.57
CA THR A 79 10.30 11.76 13.46
C THR A 79 9.68 11.43 14.81
N ARG A 80 10.50 11.33 15.87
CA ARG A 80 10.03 11.07 17.23
C ARG A 80 9.16 12.22 17.76
N GLU A 81 9.57 13.47 17.53
CA GLU A 81 8.81 14.65 17.94
C GLU A 81 7.48 14.75 17.19
N GLU A 82 7.46 14.53 15.87
CA GLU A 82 6.23 14.50 15.10
C GLU A 82 5.29 13.39 15.54
N LEU A 83 5.82 12.22 15.89
CA LEU A 83 5.03 11.09 16.39
C LEU A 83 4.39 11.44 17.74
N MET A 84 5.14 12.05 18.66
CA MET A 84 4.60 12.56 19.92
C MET A 84 3.53 13.65 19.71
N ALA A 85 3.77 14.58 18.79
CA ALA A 85 2.80 15.61 18.45
C ALA A 85 1.52 15.02 17.83
N THR A 86 1.66 14.01 16.98
CA THR A 86 0.54 13.29 16.36
C THR A 86 -0.26 12.51 17.40
N ASP A 87 0.39 11.82 18.32
CA ASP A 87 -0.27 11.12 19.42
C ASP A 87 -1.04 12.07 20.34
N SER A 88 -0.47 13.24 20.64
CA SER A 88 -1.14 14.28 21.41
C SER A 88 -2.39 14.79 20.70
N LYS A 89 -2.28 15.13 19.41
CA LYS A 89 -3.43 15.53 18.57
C LYS A 89 -4.50 14.45 18.53
N ARG A 90 -4.10 13.18 18.40
CA ARG A 90 -5.01 12.03 18.40
C ARG A 90 -5.76 11.89 19.72
N SER A 91 -5.07 12.08 20.85
CA SER A 91 -5.66 12.03 22.19
C SER A 91 -6.72 13.12 22.41
N ILE A 92 -6.41 14.36 21.97
CA ILE A 92 -7.36 15.47 22.05
C ILE A 92 -8.60 15.18 21.19
N ALA A 93 -8.40 14.79 19.94
CA ALA A 93 -9.51 14.47 19.03
C ALA A 93 -10.39 13.32 19.54
N ALA A 94 -9.79 12.30 20.17
CA ALA A 94 -10.54 11.21 20.80
C ALA A 94 -11.42 11.72 21.97
N ARG A 95 -10.89 12.61 22.81
CA ARG A 95 -11.64 13.16 23.94
C ARG A 95 -12.78 14.08 23.49
N GLU A 96 -12.55 14.89 22.45
CA GLU A 96 -13.61 15.71 21.84
C GLU A 96 -14.72 14.82 21.26
N LEU A 97 -14.35 13.71 20.61
CA LEU A 97 -15.31 12.74 20.10
C LEU A 97 -16.11 12.08 21.24
N GLU A 98 -15.47 11.66 22.33
CA GLU A 98 -16.15 11.10 23.50
C GLU A 98 -17.16 12.08 24.12
N ALA A 99 -16.79 13.35 24.23
CA ALA A 99 -17.68 14.39 24.73
C ALA A 99 -18.89 14.58 23.81
N ALA A 100 -18.67 14.66 22.50
CA ALA A 100 -19.75 14.79 21.52
C ALA A 100 -20.69 13.58 21.51
N VAL A 101 -20.15 12.36 21.63
CA VAL A 101 -20.95 11.13 21.73
C VAL A 101 -21.79 11.14 23.01
N THR A 102 -21.22 11.52 24.14
CA THR A 102 -21.94 11.61 25.42
C THR A 102 -23.10 12.61 25.34
N GLU A 103 -22.85 13.80 24.79
CA GLU A 103 -23.90 14.81 24.58
C GLU A 103 -25.00 14.30 23.63
N GLY A 104 -24.60 13.61 22.55
CA GLY A 104 -25.53 12.99 21.62
C GLY A 104 -26.42 11.94 22.28
N ASP A 105 -25.85 11.07 23.12
CA ASP A 105 -26.58 10.04 23.85
C ASP A 105 -27.58 10.65 24.84
N GLU A 106 -27.19 11.70 25.58
CA GLU A 106 -28.11 12.43 26.47
C GLU A 106 -29.30 13.03 25.71
N LEU A 107 -29.03 13.61 24.54
CA LEU A 107 -30.09 14.19 23.69
C LEU A 107 -31.06 13.10 23.22
N ILE A 108 -30.53 11.96 22.77
CA ILE A 108 -31.33 10.80 22.34
C ILE A 108 -32.21 10.30 23.49
N GLN A 109 -31.66 10.15 24.70
CA GLN A 109 -32.44 9.72 25.86
C GLN A 109 -33.59 10.69 26.20
N ARG A 110 -33.35 12.00 26.09
CA ARG A 110 -34.40 13.02 26.29
C ARG A 110 -35.50 12.91 25.23
N ILE A 111 -35.12 12.72 23.96
CA ILE A 111 -36.08 12.53 22.86
C ILE A 111 -36.91 11.26 23.08
N GLN A 112 -36.27 10.15 23.43
CA GLN A 112 -36.94 8.88 23.72
C GLN A 112 -37.93 9.01 24.89
N LYS A 113 -37.55 9.72 25.96
CA LYS A 113 -38.45 9.98 27.09
C LYS A 113 -39.69 10.78 26.66
N ARG A 114 -39.50 11.86 25.88
CA ARG A 114 -40.61 12.67 25.37
C ARG A 114 -41.52 11.90 24.42
N LEU A 115 -40.96 11.07 23.54
CA LEU A 115 -41.74 10.19 22.68
C LEU A 115 -42.58 9.19 23.49
N LYS A 116 -42.01 8.65 24.58
CA LYS A 116 -42.74 7.78 25.49
C LYS A 116 -43.89 8.51 26.19
N ASP A 117 -43.64 9.70 26.75
CA ASP A 117 -44.68 10.53 27.38
C ASP A 117 -45.85 10.79 26.40
N VAL A 118 -45.56 11.09 25.14
CA VAL A 118 -46.58 11.31 24.09
C VAL A 118 -47.35 10.01 23.80
N ALA A 119 -46.66 8.87 23.70
CA ALA A 119 -47.30 7.59 23.48
C ALA A 119 -48.23 7.20 24.64
N ASP A 120 -47.80 7.43 25.89
CA ASP A 120 -48.59 7.14 27.08
C ASP A 120 -49.88 7.99 27.11
N VAL A 121 -49.78 9.31 26.86
CA VAL A 121 -50.96 10.20 26.75
C VAL A 121 -51.90 9.76 25.64
N GLN A 122 -51.39 9.33 24.49
CA GLN A 122 -52.22 8.82 23.40
C GLN A 122 -52.96 7.52 23.75
N ILE A 123 -52.36 6.66 24.57
CA ILE A 123 -53.00 5.44 25.06
C ILE A 123 -54.08 5.79 26.10
N GLU A 124 -53.79 6.67 27.05
CA GLU A 124 -54.75 7.11 28.08
C GLU A 124 -55.93 7.89 27.50
N SER A 125 -55.71 8.67 26.44
CA SER A 125 -56.76 9.44 25.76
C SER A 125 -57.68 8.60 24.88
N ARG A 126 -57.41 7.29 24.72
CA ARG A 126 -58.32 6.41 23.96
C ARG A 126 -59.60 6.19 24.77
N PRO A 127 -60.78 6.48 24.19
CA PRO A 127 -62.05 6.18 24.84
C PRO A 127 -62.15 4.66 25.05
N HIS A 128 -62.43 4.26 26.30
CA HIS A 128 -62.74 2.88 26.62
C HIS A 128 -64.09 2.57 25.94
N SER A 129 -64.08 1.68 24.95
CA SER A 129 -65.31 1.09 24.39
C SER A 129 -65.93 0.09 25.35
#